data_AF-R6JTV8-F1
#
_entry.id   AF-R6JTV8-F1
#
_cell.length_a   1.000
_cell.length_b   1.000
_cell.length_c   1.000
_cell.angle_alpha   90.00
_cell.angle_beta   90.00
_cell.angle_gamma   90.00
#
_symmetry.space_group_name_H-M   'P 1'
#
loop_
_entity.id
_entity.type
_entity.pdbx_description
1 polymer ?
#
loop_
_entity_poly.entity_id
_entity_poly.type
_entity_poly.pdbx_seq_one_letter_code
_entity_poly.pdbx_strand_id
1 'polypeptide(L)'
;MQKIADFLRMDMADLQMKNMVDPDSCDSIFHKPRGNPRPKDCLKRAPELIDYEACLKEQEATRNIDIVSRRQSICCGGTLLSGLCRGPL
;
A
#
# COMPACT_ATOMS: atom_id res chain seq x y z
N MET A 1 -5.56 -2.87 -5.38
CA MET A 1 -5.84 -2.08 -4.16
C MET A 1 -4.72 -1.09 -3.83
N GLN A 2 -3.43 -1.49 -3.74
CA GLN A 2 -2.33 -0.55 -3.38
C GLN A 2 -2.26 0.72 -4.21
N LYS A 3 -2.26 0.64 -5.54
CA LYS A 3 -2.24 1.82 -6.42
C LYS A 3 -3.39 2.80 -6.15
N ILE A 4 -4.56 2.28 -5.78
CA ILE A 4 -5.76 3.09 -5.48
C ILE A 4 -5.60 3.75 -4.10
N ALA A 5 -5.12 3.00 -3.10
CA ALA A 5 -4.82 3.53 -1.78
C ALA A 5 -3.79 4.66 -1.85
N ASP A 6 -2.71 4.47 -2.62
CA ASP A 6 -1.67 5.49 -2.82
C ASP A 6 -2.23 6.74 -3.51
N PHE A 7 -3.04 6.55 -4.57
CA PHE A 7 -3.68 7.66 -5.28
C PHE A 7 -4.62 8.45 -4.38
N LEU A 8 -5.41 7.76 -3.56
CA LEU A 8 -6.36 8.36 -2.63
C LEU A 8 -5.72 8.84 -1.33
N ARG A 9 -4.42 8.58 -1.12
CA ARG A 9 -3.70 8.79 0.14
C ARG A 9 -4.44 8.20 1.34
N MET A 10 -4.96 6.99 1.17
CA MET A 10 -5.74 6.28 2.17
C MET A 10 -4.96 5.08 2.68
N ASP A 11 -5.11 4.79 3.97
CA ASP A 11 -4.61 3.55 4.54
C ASP A 11 -5.22 2.32 3.83
N MET A 12 -4.45 1.23 3.74
CA MET A 12 -4.88 0.03 3.04
C MET A 12 -6.01 -0.69 3.79
N ALA A 13 -5.94 -0.82 5.11
CA ALA A 13 -6.98 -1.45 5.90
C ALA A 13 -8.27 -0.62 5.81
N ASP A 14 -8.19 0.71 5.85
CA ASP A 14 -9.33 1.60 5.63
C ASP A 14 -9.97 1.42 4.26
N LEU A 15 -9.16 1.34 3.20
CA LEU A 15 -9.65 1.12 1.85
C LEU A 15 -10.34 -0.25 1.74
N GLN A 16 -9.77 -1.28 2.33
CA GLN A 16 -10.36 -2.62 2.37
C GLN A 16 -11.68 -2.62 3.15
N MET A 17 -11.75 -1.96 4.31
CA MET A 17 -12.97 -1.86 5.12
C MET A 17 -14.13 -1.25 4.34
N LYS A 18 -13.86 -0.22 3.53
CA LYS A 18 -14.87 0.43 2.69
C LYS A 18 -15.34 -0.44 1.51
N ASN A 19 -14.47 -1.30 0.98
CA ASN A 19 -14.75 -2.10 -0.22
C ASN A 19 -15.19 -3.53 0.09
N MET A 20 -15.06 -3.98 1.33
CA MET A 20 -15.49 -5.33 1.72
C MET A 20 -17.00 -5.47 1.79
N VAL A 21 -17.44 -6.68 1.44
CA VAL A 21 -18.84 -7.08 1.44
C VAL A 21 -19.42 -7.06 2.85
N ASP A 22 -20.68 -6.64 2.93
CA ASP A 22 -21.50 -6.82 4.13
C ASP A 22 -22.15 -8.21 4.14
N PRO A 23 -22.48 -8.75 5.32
CA PRO A 23 -23.06 -10.09 5.43
C PRO A 23 -24.34 -10.26 4.61
N ASP A 24 -25.17 -9.22 4.58
CA ASP A 24 -26.47 -9.23 3.91
C ASP A 24 -26.37 -8.82 2.43
N SER A 25 -25.15 -8.61 1.91
CA SER A 25 -24.95 -8.23 0.51
C SER A 25 -25.14 -9.41 -0.46
N CYS A 26 -25.71 -9.10 -1.62
CA CYS A 26 -25.84 -10.05 -2.72
C CYS A 26 -24.60 -10.04 -3.62
N ASP A 27 -24.36 -11.16 -4.30
CA ASP A 27 -23.45 -11.19 -5.42
C ASP A 27 -24.00 -10.34 -6.57
N SER A 28 -23.19 -9.44 -7.12
CA SER A 28 -23.63 -8.49 -8.15
C SER A 28 -23.85 -9.13 -9.52
N ILE A 29 -23.31 -10.32 -9.77
CA ILE A 29 -23.41 -11.04 -11.05
C ILE A 29 -24.59 -12.01 -10.99
N PHE A 30 -24.66 -12.81 -9.93
CA PHE A 30 -25.66 -13.87 -9.80
C PHE A 30 -26.90 -13.46 -9.01
N HIS A 31 -26.85 -12.28 -8.36
CA HIS A 31 -27.91 -11.76 -7.48
C HIS A 31 -28.35 -12.75 -6.38
N LYS A 32 -27.44 -13.64 -5.99
CA LYS A 32 -27.65 -14.59 -4.91
C LYS A 32 -27.05 -14.08 -3.60
N PRO A 33 -27.64 -14.42 -2.45
CA PRO A 33 -27.01 -14.16 -1.16
C PRO A 33 -25.61 -14.79 -1.13
N ARG A 34 -24.61 -14.02 -0.69
CA ARG A 34 -23.23 -14.53 -0.54
C ARG A 34 -23.07 -15.46 0.67
N GLY A 35 -24.12 -15.64 1.49
CA GLY A 35 -24.07 -16.36 2.76
C GLY A 35 -23.79 -15.41 3.92
N ASN A 36 -22.97 -15.83 4.89
CA ASN A 36 -22.54 -14.99 6.02
C ASN A 36 -21.02 -14.71 5.99
N PRO A 37 -20.47 -14.08 4.93
CA PRO A 37 -19.08 -13.66 4.96
C PRO A 37 -18.93 -12.52 5.96
N ARG A 38 -18.04 -12.69 6.95
CA ARG A 38 -17.69 -11.68 7.97
C ARG A 38 -16.25 -11.16 7.79
N PRO A 39 -15.79 -10.81 6.56
CA PRO A 39 -14.40 -10.46 6.34
C PRO A 39 -14.00 -9.15 7.03
N LYS A 40 -14.96 -8.23 7.23
CA LYS A 40 -14.78 -7.01 8.03
C LYS A 40 -14.43 -7.33 9.50
N ASP A 41 -14.96 -8.41 10.06
CA ASP A 41 -14.66 -8.79 11.45
C ASP A 41 -13.23 -9.34 11.55
N CYS A 42 -12.79 -10.13 10.57
CA CYS A 42 -11.41 -10.57 10.47
C CYS A 42 -10.44 -9.38 10.34
N LEU A 43 -10.76 -8.41 9.47
CA LEU A 43 -9.90 -7.24 9.29
C LEU A 43 -9.88 -6.33 10.53
N LYS A 44 -10.98 -6.23 11.29
CA LYS A 44 -10.96 -5.50 12.56
C LYS A 44 -10.03 -6.14 13.59
N ARG A 45 -9.99 -7.48 13.62
CA ARG A 45 -9.18 -8.23 14.59
C ARG A 45 -7.70 -8.28 14.21
N ALA A 46 -7.38 -8.28 12.92
CA ALA A 46 -6.02 -8.43 12.46
C ALA A 46 -5.05 -7.36 13.04
N PRO A 47 -5.38 -6.06 13.07
CA PRO A 47 -4.50 -5.04 13.63
C PRO A 47 -4.10 -5.26 15.08
N GLU A 48 -5.02 -5.80 15.88
CA GLU A 48 -4.79 -6.13 17.29
C GLU A 48 -3.79 -7.29 17.45
N LEU A 49 -3.76 -8.22 16.49
CA LEU A 49 -2.94 -9.42 16.55
C LEU A 49 -1.52 -9.22 16.00
N ILE A 50 -1.33 -8.28 15.06
CA ILE A 50 -0.08 -8.15 14.31
C ILE A 50 0.72 -6.89 14.64
N ASP A 51 0.27 -6.08 15.61
CA ASP A 51 0.84 -4.77 15.91
C ASP A 51 0.98 -3.90 14.64
N TYR A 52 -0.17 -3.64 14.01
CA TYR A 52 -0.23 -3.02 12.69
C TYR A 52 0.47 -1.66 12.62
N GLU A 53 0.41 -0.88 13.70
CA GLU A 53 1.10 0.40 13.80
C GLU A 53 2.62 0.25 13.73
N ALA A 54 3.19 -0.81 14.33
CA ALA A 54 4.60 -1.11 14.19
C ALA A 54 4.95 -1.48 12.74
N CYS A 55 4.12 -2.31 12.09
CA CYS A 55 4.31 -2.66 10.69
C CYS A 55 4.27 -1.43 9.76
N LEU A 56 3.36 -0.47 10.00
CA LEU A 56 3.28 0.76 9.23
C LEU A 56 4.55 1.61 9.36
N LYS A 57 5.07 1.75 10.60
CA LYS A 57 6.32 2.49 10.85
C LYS A 57 7.53 1.83 10.17
N GLU A 58 7.62 0.50 10.20
CA GLU A 58 8.67 -0.24 9.50
C GLU A 58 8.56 -0.06 7.98
N GLN A 59 7.34 -0.09 7.44
CA GLN A 59 7.08 0.15 6.03
C GLN A 59 7.47 1.57 5.60
N GLU A 60 7.19 2.58 6.44
CA GLU A 60 7.62 3.96 6.18
C GLU A 60 9.15 4.09 6.22
N ALA A 61 9.81 3.44 7.19
CA ALA A 61 11.26 3.45 7.31
C ALA A 61 11.95 2.82 6.08
N THR A 62 11.42 1.71 5.59
CA THR A 62 11.96 1.00 4.40
C THR A 62 11.72 1.74 3.09
N ARG A 63 10.60 2.48 2.95
CA ARG A 63 10.35 3.34 1.78
C ARG A 63 11.48 4.34 1.53
N ASN A 64 12.12 4.85 2.58
CA ASN A 64 13.22 5.80 2.46
C ASN A 64 14.53 5.13 2.02
N ILE A 65 14.76 3.89 2.44
CA ILE A 65 15.95 3.10 2.07
C ILE A 65 15.89 2.70 0.59
N ASP A 66 14.74 2.28 0.08
CA ASP A 66 14.60 1.87 -1.32
C ASP A 66 14.80 3.03 -2.31
N ILE A 67 14.40 4.26 -1.93
CA ILE A 67 14.65 5.47 -2.73
C ILE A 67 16.15 5.80 -2.72
N VAL A 68 16.79 5.76 -1.55
CA VAL A 68 18.24 6.04 -1.43
C VAL A 68 19.06 4.96 -2.12
N SER A 69 18.67 3.68 -2.04
CA SER A 69 19.36 2.57 -2.69
C SER A 69 19.15 2.57 -4.21
N ARG A 70 17.96 2.94 -4.71
CA ARG A 70 17.75 3.21 -6.16
C ARG A 70 18.53 4.43 -6.64
N ARG A 71 18.63 5.49 -5.83
CA ARG A 71 19.41 6.68 -6.19
C ARG A 71 20.91 6.39 -6.15
N GLN A 72 21.40 5.66 -5.16
CA GLN A 72 22.79 5.21 -5.10
C GLN A 72 23.11 4.23 -6.22
N SER A 73 22.24 3.29 -6.58
CA SER A 73 22.51 2.41 -7.73
C SER A 73 22.55 3.17 -9.06
N ILE A 74 21.76 4.24 -9.21
CA ILE A 74 21.85 5.16 -10.35
C ILE A 74 23.16 5.97 -10.30
N CYS A 75 23.59 6.42 -9.11
CA CYS A 75 24.82 7.19 -8.94
C CYS A 75 26.12 6.36 -8.93
N CYS A 76 26.06 5.07 -8.59
CA CYS A 76 27.22 4.17 -8.52
C CYS A 76 27.54 3.49 -9.86
N GLY A 77 26.77 3.77 -10.92
CA GLY A 77 27.04 3.35 -12.30
C GLY A 77 27.78 4.40 -13.15
N GLY A 78 28.18 5.53 -12.57
CA GLY A 78 28.82 6.61 -13.32
C GLY A 78 29.88 7.33 -12.50
N THR A 79 31.11 7.31 -13.00
CA THR A 79 32.25 8.12 -12.59
C THR A 79 31.83 9.50 -12.09
N LEU A 80 32.33 9.88 -10.90
CA LEU A 80 32.38 11.25 -10.41
C LEU A 80 33.13 12.12 -11.44
N LEU A 81 32.40 12.70 -12.39
CA LEU A 81 32.88 13.80 -13.21
C LEU A 81 32.27 15.08 -12.64
N SER A 82 33.13 15.78 -11.91
CA SER A 82 32.99 17.19 -11.59
C SER A 82 32.61 17.98 -12.85
N GLY A 83 31.44 18.64 -12.84
CA GLY A 83 31.15 19.72 -13.78
C GLY A 83 29.75 19.69 -14.41
N LEU A 84 28.98 20.74 -14.07
CA LEU A 84 27.86 21.33 -14.81
C LEU A 84 26.79 20.39 -15.39
N CYS A 85 25.70 20.23 -14.65
CA CYS A 85 24.40 19.87 -15.23
C CYS A 85 23.88 21.03 -16.10
N ARG A 86 23.92 20.89 -17.43
CA ARG A 86 22.99 21.59 -18.34
C ARG A 86 22.00 20.56 -18.88
N GLY A 87 20.72 20.74 -18.59
CA GLY A 87 19.63 19.93 -19.15
C GLY A 87 19.34 20.30 -20.61
N PRO A 88 18.65 19.44 -21.38
CA PRO A 88 18.24 19.78 -22.74
C PRO A 88 16.84 20.42 -22.78
N LEU A 89 16.67 21.24 -23.84
CA LEU A 89 15.46 21.91 -24.32
C LEU A 89 14.37 20.93 -24.76
#